data_AF-A0A699HV23-F1
#
_entry.id   AF-A0A699HV23-F1
#
_cell.length_a   1.000
_cell.length_b   1.000
_cell.length_c   1.000
_cell.angle_alpha   90.00
_cell.angle_beta   90.00
_cell.angle_gamma   90.00
#
_symmetry.space_group_name_H-M   'P 1'
#
loop_
_entity.id
_entity.type
_entity.pdbx_description
1 polymer ?
#
loop_
_entity_poly.entity_id
_entity_poly.type
_entity_poly.pdbx_seq_one_letter_code
_entity_poly.pdbx_strand_id
1 'polypeptide(L)'
;MPPKKTTTPMTDAFIKKLIAYGVADALAEYEAIRNSGNGDDSHDLGSGRRKKHATRDLRSEIKKLEIKIYILKVKGTDVVRYTQHFQELALMCGRMFLEEFDEVEKYVGGLPDMILGNVMVSKPKTMQDAIEFANGLMD
;
A
#
# COMPACT_ATOMS: atom_id res chain seq x y z
N MET A 1 30.95 -34.69 -28.09
CA MET A 1 29.63 -34.76 -27.44
C MET A 1 29.55 -33.65 -26.40
N PRO A 2 28.52 -32.78 -26.41
CA PRO A 2 28.35 -31.81 -25.33
C PRO A 2 27.74 -32.49 -24.08
N PRO A 3 28.04 -32.00 -22.86
CA PRO A 3 27.52 -32.57 -21.63
C PRO A 3 26.02 -32.27 -21.48
N LYS A 4 25.23 -33.31 -21.14
CA LYS A 4 23.82 -33.17 -20.82
C LYS A 4 23.68 -32.42 -19.49
N LYS A 5 23.00 -31.27 -19.50
CA LYS A 5 22.63 -30.53 -18.28
C LYS A 5 21.42 -31.21 -17.64
N THR A 6 21.64 -31.98 -16.58
CA THR A 6 20.57 -32.48 -15.72
C THR A 6 20.16 -31.36 -14.77
N THR A 7 19.03 -30.72 -15.05
CA THR A 7 18.43 -29.74 -14.13
C THR A 7 17.53 -30.50 -13.18
N THR A 8 18.00 -30.72 -11.94
CA THR A 8 17.18 -31.29 -10.87
C THR A 8 16.02 -30.33 -10.59
N PRO A 9 14.76 -30.76 -10.76
CA PRO A 9 13.62 -29.89 -10.50
C PRO A 9 13.59 -29.55 -9.00
N MET A 10 13.62 -28.26 -8.69
CA MET A 10 13.43 -27.73 -7.35
C MET A 10 12.07 -28.23 -6.84
N THR A 11 12.06 -28.93 -5.71
CA THR A 11 10.83 -29.55 -5.20
C THR A 11 9.92 -28.50 -4.57
N ASP A 12 8.61 -28.66 -4.71
CA ASP A 12 7.59 -27.80 -4.09
C ASP A 12 7.80 -27.65 -2.57
N ALA A 13 8.27 -28.71 -1.91
CA ALA A 13 8.64 -28.69 -0.49
C ALA A 13 9.80 -27.72 -0.19
N PHE A 14 10.77 -27.58 -1.10
CA PHE A 14 11.88 -26.65 -0.93
C PHE A 14 11.44 -25.20 -1.16
N ILE A 15 10.58 -24.96 -2.17
CA ILE A 15 9.99 -23.65 -2.43
C ILE A 15 9.16 -23.18 -1.23
N LYS A 16 8.32 -24.06 -0.67
CA LYS A 16 7.53 -23.76 0.55
C LYS A 16 8.42 -23.42 1.76
N LYS A 17 9.56 -24.10 1.90
CA LYS A 17 10.54 -23.80 2.98
C LYS A 17 11.18 -22.43 2.82
N LEU A 18 11.54 -22.04 1.59
CA LEU A 18 12.11 -20.71 1.32
C LEU A 18 11.10 -19.59 1.61
N ILE A 19 9.84 -19.79 1.22
CA ILE A 19 8.76 -18.84 1.52
C ILE A 19 8.52 -18.76 3.03
N ALA A 20 8.42 -19.89 3.72
CA ALA A 20 8.21 -19.92 5.17
C ALA A 20 9.38 -19.26 5.93
N TYR A 21 10.61 -19.44 5.46
CA TYR A 21 11.79 -18.78 6.03
C TYR A 21 11.71 -17.26 5.86
N GLY A 22 11.40 -16.76 4.66
CA GLY A 22 11.25 -15.31 4.42
C GLY A 22 10.12 -14.67 5.25
N VAL A 23 8.99 -15.37 5.44
CA VAL A 23 7.89 -14.90 6.28
C VAL A 23 8.29 -14.85 7.76
N ALA A 24 9.03 -15.86 8.24
CA ALA A 24 9.50 -15.88 9.63
C ALA A 24 10.51 -14.77 9.93
N ASP A 25 11.41 -14.48 8.98
CA ASP A 25 12.42 -13.42 9.09
C ASP A 25 11.76 -12.03 9.16
N ALA A 26 10.83 -11.75 8.25
CA ALA A 26 10.07 -10.49 8.23
C ALA A 26 9.21 -10.30 9.50
N LEU A 27 8.61 -11.37 10.01
CA LEU A 27 7.82 -11.32 11.26
C LEU A 27 8.71 -11.02 12.47
N ALA A 28 9.92 -11.58 12.52
CA ALA A 28 10.88 -11.33 13.60
C ALA A 28 11.36 -9.88 13.63
N GLU A 29 11.63 -9.28 12.45
CA GLU A 29 12.00 -7.86 12.35
C GLU A 29 10.84 -6.94 12.80
N TYR A 30 9.61 -7.26 12.42
CA TYR A 30 8.43 -6.49 12.81
C TYR A 30 8.19 -6.50 14.33
N GLU A 31 8.31 -7.67 14.99
CA GLU A 31 8.17 -7.77 16.45
C GLU A 31 9.30 -7.06 17.20
N ALA A 32 10.53 -7.04 16.65
CA ALA A 32 11.65 -6.29 17.23
C ALA A 32 11.41 -4.77 17.21
N ILE A 33 10.82 -4.25 16.12
CA ILE A 33 10.47 -2.83 16.00
C ILE A 33 9.32 -2.48 16.96
N ARG A 34 8.27 -3.31 17.01
CA ARG A 34 7.11 -3.10 17.91
C ARG A 34 7.52 -3.08 19.38
N ASN A 35 8.41 -3.97 19.80
CA ASN A 35 8.83 -4.10 21.19
C ASN A 35 9.92 -3.10 21.61
N SER A 36 10.35 -2.21 20.71
CA SER A 36 11.35 -1.15 21.01
C SER A 36 10.77 0.06 21.78
N GLY A 37 9.49 0.02 22.15
CA GLY A 37 8.80 1.10 22.87
C GLY A 37 9.06 1.12 24.37
N ASN A 38 9.86 2.09 24.80
CA ASN A 38 10.01 2.71 26.13
C ASN A 38 11.05 2.17 27.13
N GLY A 39 12.12 2.98 27.30
CA GLY A 39 12.92 3.09 28.51
C GLY A 39 13.06 4.58 28.89
N ASP A 40 12.24 4.96 29.86
CA ASP A 40 12.19 6.12 30.78
C ASP A 40 12.66 7.55 30.43
N ASP A 41 11.77 8.45 30.85
CA ASP A 41 11.87 9.89 30.97
C ASP A 41 13.08 10.36 31.79
N SER A 42 13.83 11.31 31.22
CA SER A 42 14.72 12.18 31.97
C SER A 42 14.38 13.63 31.64
N HIS A 43 13.78 14.31 32.62
CA HIS A 43 13.54 15.75 32.58
C HIS A 43 14.87 16.49 32.76
N ASP A 44 15.32 17.22 31.74
CA ASP A 44 16.32 18.28 31.90
C ASP A 44 15.90 19.55 31.14
N LEU A 45 16.07 20.67 31.83
CA LEU A 45 15.56 22.00 31.49
C LEU A 45 16.52 22.69 30.53
N GLY A 46 16.02 23.22 29.41
CA GLY A 46 16.66 24.38 28.79
C GLY A 46 16.62 24.50 27.28
N SER A 47 16.05 25.62 26.85
CA SER A 47 16.38 26.36 25.63
C SER A 47 15.89 25.81 24.29
N GLY A 48 15.06 26.61 23.61
CA GLY A 48 14.87 26.47 22.17
C GLY A 48 13.42 26.37 21.70
N ARG A 49 12.56 27.34 22.05
CA ARG A 49 11.37 27.62 21.25
C ARG A 49 11.82 27.88 19.80
N ARG A 50 11.59 26.92 18.88
CA ARG A 50 11.19 27.07 17.45
C ARG A 50 11.56 25.82 16.62
N LYS A 51 10.82 24.72 16.80
CA LYS A 51 10.66 23.70 15.73
C LYS A 51 9.35 22.89 15.79
N LYS A 52 8.36 23.35 16.55
CA LYS A 52 7.07 22.66 16.74
C LYS A 52 5.93 23.13 15.81
N HIS A 53 6.15 24.18 15.01
CA HIS A 53 5.10 24.75 14.14
C HIS A 53 5.04 24.17 12.73
N ALA A 54 6.15 23.77 12.12
CA ALA A 54 6.16 23.25 10.74
C ALA A 54 5.71 21.77 10.63
N THR A 55 6.02 20.94 11.62
CA THR A 55 5.68 19.50 11.60
C THR A 55 4.21 19.22 11.95
N ARG A 56 3.57 20.09 12.74
CA ARG A 56 2.12 20.00 13.02
C ARG A 56 1.29 20.32 11.79
N ASP A 57 1.78 21.26 10.96
CA ASP A 57 1.09 21.73 9.76
C ASP A 57 1.07 20.66 8.66
N LEU A 58 2.24 20.09 8.34
CA LEU A 58 2.37 18.97 7.40
C LEU A 58 1.50 17.77 7.79
N ARG A 59 1.45 17.40 9.07
CA ARG A 59 0.63 16.27 9.55
C ARG A 59 -0.88 16.55 9.42
N SER A 60 -1.29 17.81 9.61
CA SER A 60 -2.68 18.23 9.42
C SER A 60 -3.08 18.27 7.94
N GLU A 61 -2.17 18.70 7.05
CA GLU A 61 -2.39 18.67 5.60
C GLU A 61 -2.50 17.23 5.07
N ILE A 62 -1.63 16.31 5.52
CA ILE A 62 -1.71 14.88 5.16
C ILE A 62 -3.07 14.29 5.57
N LYS A 63 -3.53 14.53 6.80
CA LYS A 63 -4.86 14.06 7.26
C LYS A 63 -6.02 14.60 6.42
N LYS A 64 -5.92 15.83 5.90
CA LYS A 64 -6.94 16.38 4.99
C LYS A 64 -6.95 15.63 3.67
N LEU A 65 -5.78 15.27 3.13
CA LEU A 65 -5.65 14.48 1.91
C LEU A 65 -6.18 13.05 2.13
N GLU A 66 -5.92 12.42 3.27
CA GLU A 66 -6.46 11.10 3.63
C GLU A 66 -8.00 11.09 3.61
N ILE A 67 -8.62 12.08 4.24
CA ILE A 67 -10.08 12.23 4.26
C ILE A 67 -10.60 12.42 2.83
N LYS A 68 -9.94 13.24 2.02
CA LYS A 68 -10.32 13.47 0.62
C LYS A 68 -10.26 12.20 -0.22
N ILE A 69 -9.24 11.36 -0.05
CA ILE A 69 -9.15 10.06 -0.72
C ILE A 69 -10.28 9.14 -0.24
N TYR A 70 -10.53 9.06 1.07
CA TYR A 70 -11.57 8.18 1.63
C TYR A 70 -12.99 8.52 1.16
N ILE A 71 -13.28 9.81 0.94
CA ILE A 71 -14.58 10.26 0.43
C ILE A 71 -14.64 10.32 -1.11
N LEU A 72 -13.52 10.06 -1.79
CA LEU A 72 -13.47 10.11 -3.25
C LEU A 72 -14.27 8.94 -3.82
N LYS A 73 -15.22 9.26 -4.69
CA LYS A 73 -16.05 8.28 -5.40
C LYS A 73 -16.19 8.70 -6.86
N VAL A 74 -16.29 7.72 -7.75
CA VAL A 74 -16.56 7.97 -9.17
C VAL A 74 -17.90 8.72 -9.30
N LYS A 75 -17.89 9.84 -10.03
CA LYS A 75 -19.11 10.56 -10.40
C LYS A 75 -19.49 10.19 -11.83
N GLY A 76 -20.63 9.53 -12.01
CA GLY A 76 -21.07 9.06 -13.34
C GLY A 76 -20.23 7.88 -13.83
N THR A 77 -19.80 7.92 -15.10
CA THR A 77 -18.98 6.87 -15.74
C THR A 77 -17.52 7.29 -15.96
N ASP A 78 -17.10 8.44 -15.43
CA ASP A 78 -15.77 9.00 -15.70
C ASP A 78 -14.71 8.42 -14.76
N VAL A 79 -14.34 7.16 -14.99
CA VAL A 79 -13.29 6.46 -14.25
C VAL A 79 -11.91 7.02 -14.56
N VAL A 80 -11.67 7.53 -15.78
CA VAL A 80 -10.39 8.12 -16.18
C VAL A 80 -10.04 9.32 -15.30
N ARG A 81 -10.97 10.27 -15.12
CA ARG A 81 -10.73 11.41 -14.23
C ARG A 81 -10.59 11.01 -12.77
N TYR A 82 -11.36 10.02 -12.33
CA TYR A 82 -11.26 9.49 -10.97
C TYR A 82 -9.87 8.89 -10.71
N THR A 83 -9.38 8.02 -11.59
CA THR A 83 -8.08 7.36 -11.46
C THR A 83 -6.94 8.37 -11.47
N GLN A 84 -6.99 9.34 -12.38
CA GLN A 84 -6.00 10.41 -12.42
C GLN A 84 -5.97 11.21 -11.11
N HIS A 85 -7.14 11.58 -10.57
CA HIS A 85 -7.23 12.35 -9.34
C HIS A 85 -6.83 11.55 -8.10
N PHE A 86 -7.16 10.26 -8.06
CA PHE A 86 -6.73 9.35 -7.00
C PHE A 86 -5.21 9.21 -6.97
N GLN A 87 -4.57 8.99 -8.13
CA GLN A 87 -3.11 8.89 -8.25
C GLN A 87 -2.41 10.19 -7.82
N GLU A 88 -2.97 11.35 -8.19
CA GLU A 88 -2.44 12.65 -7.80
C GLU A 88 -2.51 12.86 -6.27
N LEU A 89 -3.65 12.51 -5.65
CA LEU A 89 -3.82 12.57 -4.20
C LEU A 89 -2.92 11.56 -3.47
N ALA A 90 -2.77 10.34 -3.99
CA ALA A 90 -1.88 9.31 -3.43
C ALA A 90 -0.42 9.75 -3.47
N LEU A 91 0.01 10.39 -4.57
CA LEU A 91 1.35 10.96 -4.70
C LEU A 91 1.59 12.10 -3.69
N MET A 92 0.61 12.99 -3.51
CA MET A 92 0.68 14.07 -2.51
C MET A 92 0.72 13.55 -1.06
N CYS A 93 0.11 12.38 -0.80
CA CYS A 93 0.19 11.70 0.50
C CYS A 93 1.56 11.07 0.81
N GLY A 94 2.52 11.12 -0.13
CA GLY A 94 3.95 10.97 0.13
C GLY A 94 4.33 9.86 1.12
N ARG A 95 4.22 8.59 0.68
CA ARG A 95 4.71 7.38 1.39
C ARG A 95 3.90 6.89 2.61
N MET A 96 2.56 6.92 2.55
CA MET A 96 1.71 6.28 3.58
C MET A 96 1.03 4.97 3.14
N PHE A 97 1.03 4.63 1.85
CA PHE A 97 0.66 3.28 1.41
C PHE A 97 1.84 2.35 1.69
N LEU A 98 1.83 1.73 2.87
CA LEU A 98 2.86 0.77 3.29
C LEU A 98 2.63 -0.63 2.73
N GLU A 99 1.54 -0.85 2.00
CA GLU A 99 1.25 -2.10 1.32
C GLU A 99 0.45 -1.80 0.04
N GLU A 100 0.86 -2.32 -1.11
CA GLU A 100 0.13 -2.18 -2.39
C GLU A 100 -1.33 -2.66 -2.26
N PHE A 101 -1.61 -3.55 -1.30
CA PHE A 101 -2.94 -4.08 -1.02
C PHE A 101 -3.91 -3.02 -0.45
N ASP A 102 -3.45 -2.15 0.45
CA ASP A 102 -4.26 -1.08 1.05
C ASP A 102 -4.68 -0.03 0.01
N GLU A 103 -3.88 0.14 -1.04
CA GLU A 103 -4.17 1.04 -2.16
C GLU A 103 -5.21 0.43 -3.10
N VAL A 104 -5.06 -0.85 -3.44
CA VAL A 104 -6.00 -1.60 -4.28
C VAL A 104 -7.37 -1.67 -3.62
N GLU A 105 -7.46 -2.00 -2.33
CA GLU A 105 -8.75 -2.11 -1.64
C GLU A 105 -9.49 -0.77 -1.59
N LYS A 106 -8.78 0.34 -1.33
CA LYS A 106 -9.36 1.69 -1.39
C LYS A 106 -9.81 2.08 -2.78
N TYR A 107 -9.00 1.79 -3.79
CA TYR A 107 -9.34 2.08 -5.18
C TYR A 107 -10.60 1.34 -5.59
N VAL A 108 -10.65 0.03 -5.32
CA VAL A 108 -11.79 -0.85 -5.59
C VAL A 108 -13.03 -0.34 -4.85
N GLY A 109 -12.92 0.01 -3.56
CA GLY A 109 -14.04 0.50 -2.75
C GLY A 109 -14.66 1.83 -3.21
N GLY A 110 -13.98 2.60 -4.07
CA GLY A 110 -14.50 3.84 -4.66
C GLY A 110 -15.18 3.67 -6.03
N LEU A 111 -15.16 2.46 -6.61
CA LEU A 111 -15.74 2.17 -7.93
C LEU A 111 -17.27 2.07 -7.89
N PRO A 112 -17.96 2.31 -9.03
CA PRO A 112 -19.40 2.08 -9.15
C PRO A 112 -19.76 0.60 -8.99
N ASP A 113 -20.89 0.32 -8.34
CA ASP A 113 -21.38 -1.04 -8.09
C ASP A 113 -21.44 -1.92 -9.35
N MET A 114 -21.67 -1.30 -10.51
CA MET A 114 -21.77 -1.96 -11.82
C MET A 114 -20.49 -2.70 -12.22
N ILE A 115 -19.32 -2.21 -11.80
CA ILE A 115 -18.01 -2.83 -12.11
C ILE A 115 -17.28 -3.34 -10.86
N LEU A 116 -17.65 -2.85 -9.67
CA LEU A 116 -17.07 -3.23 -8.38
C LEU A 116 -17.04 -4.76 -8.21
N GLY A 117 -18.18 -5.43 -8.42
CA GLY A 117 -18.27 -6.87 -8.26
C GLY A 117 -17.32 -7.65 -9.17
N ASN A 118 -17.17 -7.21 -10.42
CA ASN A 118 -16.28 -7.86 -11.38
C ASN A 118 -14.80 -7.65 -11.02
N VAL A 119 -14.43 -6.44 -10.59
CA VAL A 119 -13.06 -6.11 -10.17
C VAL A 119 -12.69 -6.87 -8.88
N MET A 120 -13.63 -7.03 -7.94
CA MET A 120 -13.39 -7.85 -6.73
C MET A 120 -13.16 -9.33 -7.06
N VAL A 121 -13.83 -9.86 -8.08
CA VAL A 121 -13.66 -11.27 -8.53
C VAL A 121 -12.31 -11.49 -9.20
N SER A 122 -11.78 -10.51 -9.94
CA SER A 122 -10.48 -10.63 -10.59
C SER A 122 -9.29 -10.59 -9.62
N LYS A 123 -9.52 -10.17 -8.36
CA LYS A 123 -8.52 -10.13 -7.27
C LYS A 123 -7.20 -9.49 -7.73
N PRO A 124 -7.24 -8.21 -8.16
CA PRO A 124 -6.04 -7.51 -8.59
C PRO A 124 -5.00 -7.49 -7.47
N LYS A 125 -3.74 -7.76 -7.83
CA LYS A 125 -2.64 -7.77 -6.86
C LYS A 125 -1.94 -6.42 -6.80
N THR A 126 -2.03 -5.66 -7.88
CA THR A 126 -1.45 -4.33 -8.02
C THR A 126 -2.50 -3.32 -8.43
N MET A 127 -2.22 -2.04 -8.18
CA MET A 127 -3.08 -0.93 -8.63
C MET A 127 -3.24 -0.91 -10.15
N GLN A 128 -2.19 -1.25 -10.89
CA GLN A 128 -2.24 -1.29 -12.35
C GLN A 128 -3.23 -2.35 -12.86
N ASP A 129 -3.23 -3.55 -12.25
CA ASP A 129 -4.18 -4.62 -12.59
C ASP A 129 -5.64 -4.17 -12.35
N ALA A 130 -5.89 -3.48 -11.23
CA ALA A 130 -7.21 -2.96 -10.89
C ALA A 130 -7.69 -1.89 -11.89
N ILE A 131 -6.78 -1.02 -12.35
CA ILE A 131 -7.06 0.04 -13.33
C ILE A 131 -7.33 -0.56 -14.71
N GLU A 132 -6.49 -1.48 -15.18
CA GLU A 132 -6.66 -2.14 -16.49
C GLU A 132 -7.97 -2.92 -16.56
N PHE A 133 -8.30 -3.66 -15.50
CA PHE A 133 -9.53 -4.42 -15.43
C PHE A 133 -10.77 -3.51 -15.38
N ALA A 134 -10.74 -2.44 -14.59
CA ALA A 134 -11.84 -1.48 -14.53
C ALA A 134 -12.08 -0.79 -15.89
N ASN A 135 -11.02 -0.42 -16.61
CA ASN A 135 -11.12 0.20 -17.94
C ASN A 135 -11.64 -0.77 -18.99
N GLY A 136 -11.22 -2.03 -18.97
CA GLY A 136 -11.71 -3.05 -19.90
C GLY A 136 -13.19 -3.43 -19.72
N LEU A 137 -13.83 -2.99 -18.63
CA LEU A 137 -15.28 -3.13 -18.41
C LEU A 137 -16.09 -1.91 -18.84
N MET A 138 -15.43 -0.78 -19.12
CA MET A 138 -16.09 0.47 -19.50
C MET A 138 -16.04 0.75 -21.01
N ASP A 139 -15.08 0.14 -21.72
CA ASP A 139 -14.98 0.16 -23.19
C ASP A 139 -16.01 -0.79 -23.83
#